data_AF-R7UQD8-F1
#
_entry.id   AF-R7UQD8-F1
#
_cell.length_a   1.000
_cell.length_b   1.000
_cell.length_c   1.000
_cell.angle_alpha   90.00
_cell.angle_beta   90.00
_cell.angle_gamma   90.00
#
_symmetry.space_group_name_H-M   'P 1'
#
loop_
_entity.id
_entity.type
_entity.pdbx_description
1 polymer ?
#
loop_
_entity_poly.entity_id
_entity_poly.type
_entity_poly.pdbx_seq_one_letter_code
_entity_poly.pdbx_strand_id
1 'polypeptide(L)' 'MKEADEFVDITLVFGKQRIACHKVILAGMCDYFRRMFLTNMLERGSQEVVLNDISA' A
#
# COMPACT_ATOMS: atom_id res chain seq x y z
N MET A 1 -11.31 11.20 0.77
CA MET A 1 -9.95 11.77 0.79
C MET A 1 -9.12 11.15 -0.34
N LYS A 2 -9.43 11.44 -1.61
CA LYS A 2 -8.71 10.94 -2.79
C LYS A 2 -7.86 12.02 -3.49
N GLU A 3 -7.82 13.25 -2.96
CA GLU A 3 -7.37 14.43 -3.70
C GLU A 3 -6.11 15.12 -3.16
N ALA A 4 -5.47 14.60 -2.12
CA ALA A 4 -4.22 15.16 -1.62
C ALA A 4 -3.10 14.13 -1.73
N ASP A 5 -2.08 14.43 -2.53
CA ASP A 5 -0.78 13.73 -2.55
C ASP A 5 -0.06 13.85 -1.18
N GLU A 6 -0.61 14.65 -0.28
CA GLU A 6 -0.16 14.82 1.09
C GLU A 6 -0.28 13.50 1.88
N PHE A 7 0.79 13.20 2.62
CA PHE A 7 0.91 12.05 3.52
C PHE A 7 0.85 10.67 2.85
N VAL A 8 0.93 10.59 1.51
CA VAL A 8 1.15 9.32 0.82
C VAL A 8 2.45 8.71 1.31
N ASP A 9 2.37 7.49 1.85
CA ASP A 9 3.48 6.76 2.44
C ASP A 9 3.65 5.36 1.81
N ILE A 10 2.83 5.02 0.80
CA ILE A 10 2.96 3.81 0.01
C ILE A 10 2.34 3.94 -1.40
N THR A 11 2.96 3.25 -2.37
CA THR A 11 2.42 3.05 -3.72
C THR A 11 2.10 1.56 -3.96
N LEU A 12 0.87 1.27 -4.37
CA LEU A 12 0.47 -0.06 -4.85
C LEU A 12 0.73 -0.16 -6.36
N VAL A 13 1.43 -1.21 -6.78
CA VAL A 13 1.79 -1.43 -8.18
C VAL A 13 1.06 -2.65 -8.72
N PHE A 14 0.17 -2.43 -9.70
CA PHE A 14 -0.61 -3.44 -10.40
C PHE A 14 -0.12 -3.51 -11.86
N GLY A 15 0.89 -4.34 -12.12
CA GLY A 15 1.54 -4.39 -13.43
C GLY A 15 2.11 -3.02 -13.84
N LYS A 16 1.44 -2.33 -14.78
CA LYS A 16 1.83 -0.99 -15.25
C LYS A 16 1.16 0.16 -14.48
N GLN A 17 0.15 -0.13 -13.67
CA GLN A 17 -0.60 0.88 -12.93
C GLN A 17 0.01 1.09 -11.54
N ARG A 18 0.06 2.35 -11.11
CA ARG A 18 0.60 2.77 -9.81
C ARG A 18 -0.45 3.60 -9.11
N ILE A 19 -0.76 3.25 -7.86
CA ILE A 19 -1.76 3.92 -7.04
C ILE A 19 -1.10 4.40 -5.75
N ALA A 20 -1.02 5.71 -5.58
CA ALA A 20 -0.57 6.36 -4.36
C ALA A 20 -1.65 6.24 -3.27
N CYS A 21 -1.25 5.77 -2.08
CA CYS A 21 -2.15 5.42 -0.98
C CYS A 21 -1.56 5.80 0.38
N HIS A 22 -2.38 5.63 1.42
CA HIS A 22 -1.99 5.78 2.82
C HIS A 22 -1.99 4.41 3.52
N LYS A 23 -0.87 4.01 4.13
CA LYS A 23 -0.71 2.75 4.89
C LYS A 23 -1.77 2.62 5.97
N VAL A 24 -2.08 3.72 6.66
CA VAL A 24 -3.08 3.74 7.75
C VAL A 24 -4.48 3.38 7.25
N ILE A 25 -4.88 3.89 6.07
CA ILE A 25 -6.18 3.61 5.49
C ILE A 25 -6.25 2.15 5.04
N LEU A 26 -5.21 1.66 4.34
CA LEU A 26 -5.12 0.27 3.91
C LEU A 26 -5.14 -0.72 5.10
N ALA A 27 -4.40 -0.42 6.18
CA ALA A 27 -4.39 -1.23 7.40
C ALA A 27 -5.74 -1.24 8.13
N GLY A 28 -6.47 -0.13 8.10
CA GLY A 28 -7.80 -0.05 8.70
C GLY A 28 -8.86 -0.84 7.92
N MET A 29 -8.69 -0.94 6.60
CA MET A 29 -9.68 -1.55 5.70
C MET A 29 -9.38 -3.01 5.33
N CYS A 30 -8.15 -3.48 5.51
CA CYS A 30 -7.72 -4.79 5.03
C CYS A 30 -6.65 -5.41 5.94
N ASP A 31 -6.96 -6.58 6.49
CA ASP A 31 -6.06 -7.30 7.40
C ASP A 31 -4.74 -7.74 6.75
N TYR A 32 -4.72 -7.97 5.44
CA TYR A 32 -3.48 -8.26 4.70
C TYR A 32 -2.49 -7.10 4.83
N PHE A 33 -2.92 -5.88 4.48
CA PHE A 33 -2.10 -4.67 4.59
C PHE A 33 -1.76 -4.35 6.04
N ARG A 34 -2.70 -4.54 6.96
CA ARG A 34 -2.45 -4.38 8.40
C ARG A 34 -1.31 -5.25 8.89
N ARG A 35 -1.31 -6.54 8.54
CA ARG A 35 -0.24 -7.48 8.92
C ARG A 35 1.08 -7.10 8.23
N MET A 36 1.04 -6.77 6.94
CA MET A 36 2.25 -6.38 6.20
C MET A 36 2.95 -5.15 6.82
N PHE A 37 2.21 -4.14 7.28
CA PHE A 37 2.81 -2.93 7.86
C PHE A 37 3.21 -3.05 9.34
N LEU A 38 2.57 -3.94 10.10
CA LEU A 38 2.84 -4.11 11.53
C LEU A 38 3.85 -5.23 11.83
N THR A 39 4.06 -6.16 10.89
CA THR A 39 5.07 -7.22 11.05
C THR A 39 6.45 -6.72 10.64
N ASN A 40 7.51 -7.30 11.21
CA ASN A 40 8.89 -6.90 10.95
C ASN A 40 9.42 -7.50 9.62
N MET A 41 8.57 -7.54 8.59
CA MET A 41 8.92 -8.03 7.25
C MET A 41 9.60 -6.92 6.43
N LEU A 42 10.34 -7.32 5.39
CA LEU A 42 11.09 -6.44 4.50
C LEU A 42 10.21 -5.35 3.88
N GLU A 43 8.95 -5.70 3.59
CA GLU A 43 7.94 -4.85 2.98
C GLU A 43 7.51 -3.68 3.88
N ARG A 44 7.72 -3.76 5.20
CA ARG A 44 7.40 -2.68 6.14
C ARG A 44 8.12 -1.38 5.77
N GLY A 45 9.39 -1.50 5.39
CA GLY A 45 10.24 -0.38 4.99
C GLY A 45 10.08 0.04 3.53
N SER A 46 9.36 -0.75 2.73
CA SER A 46 9.14 -0.42 1.32
C SER A 46 8.14 0.73 1.19
N GLN A 47 8.42 1.62 0.23
CA GLN A 47 7.48 2.64 -0.24
C GLN A 47 6.62 2.14 -1.41
N GLU A 48 6.91 0.93 -1.92
CA GLU A 48 6.16 0.30 -3.00
C GLU A 48 5.82 -1.15 -2.67
N VAL A 49 4.60 -1.57 -3.00
CA VAL A 49 4.17 -2.97 -2.90
C VAL A 49 3.63 -3.41 -4.25
N VAL A 50 4.25 -4.44 -4.82
CA VAL A 50 3.84 -5.04 -6.08
C VAL A 50 2.80 -6.11 -5.79
N LEU A 51 1.62 -5.94 -6.36
CA LEU A 51 0.52 -6.88 -6.28
C LEU A 51 0.47 -7.66 -7.58
N ASN A 52 1.17 -8.80 -7.60
CA ASN A 52 1.11 -9.74 -8.71
C ASN A 52 -0.23 -10.47 -8.70
N ASP A 53 -0.76 -10.79 -9.88
CA ASP A 53 -1.99 -11.57 -10.08
C ASP A 53 -3.29 -10.92 -9.57
N ILE A 54 -3.27 -9.61 -9.29
CA ILE A 54 -4.45 -8.82 -8.92
C ILE A 54 -4.62 -7.68 -9.93
N SER A 55 -5.86 -7.47 -10.40
CA SER A 55 -6.20 -6.30 -11.21
C SER A 55 -6.55 -5.09 -10.33
N ALA A 56 -6.20 -3.89 -10.79
CA ALA A 56 -6.48 -2.63 -10.10
C ALA A 56 -7.97 -2.29 -10.02
#